data_AF-A0A200HFM5-F1
#
_entry.id   AF-A0A200HFM5-F1
#
_cell.length_a   1.000
_cell.length_b   1.000
_cell.length_c   1.000
_cell.angle_alpha   90.00
_cell.angle_beta   90.00
_cell.angle_gamma   90.00
#
_symmetry.space_group_name_H-M   'P 1'
#
loop_
_entity.id
_entity.type
_entity.pdbx_description
1 polymer ?
#
loop_
_entity_poly.entity_id
_entity_poly.type
_entity_poly.pdbx_seq_one_letter_code
_entity_poly.pdbx_strand_id
1 'polypeptide(L)'
;MPVLDAAQLDVAMGILASSRRPVATSLQSTHLLRGHRSDMGVREPRLTALGAEAISEADCLAVFGASLNPNTTDSGRLFADKAVIHVDFDGRTHGRHLAVEAPVTGDVTSTAGLIREMLTDAGHVPSSFAARIAEHTGLSSRRAVAVDDAPGGVVNLAAALRFLDDRLPASRNVVIDVGLLEIHAFLEIHAFIELPAPNVRCCA
;
A
#
# COMPACT_ATOMS: atom_id res chain seq x y z
N MET A 1 -3.84 -7.47 -15.90
CA MET A 1 -3.16 -7.81 -14.64
C MET A 1 -4.21 -8.40 -13.71
N PRO A 2 -3.96 -9.55 -13.06
CA PRO A 2 -4.91 -10.08 -12.11
C PRO A 2 -4.99 -9.14 -10.90
N VAL A 3 -6.21 -8.90 -10.44
CA VAL A 3 -6.54 -8.16 -9.21
C VAL A 3 -6.15 -9.03 -8.03
N LEU A 4 -5.71 -8.41 -6.93
CA LEU A 4 -5.29 -9.17 -5.76
C LEU A 4 -6.46 -9.98 -5.18
N ASP A 5 -6.29 -11.30 -4.98
CA ASP A 5 -7.31 -12.19 -4.43
C ASP A 5 -7.19 -12.38 -2.90
N ALA A 6 -8.12 -13.15 -2.31
CA ALA A 6 -8.12 -13.44 -0.87
C ALA A 6 -6.83 -14.13 -0.39
N ALA A 7 -6.15 -14.89 -1.25
CA ALA A 7 -4.87 -15.51 -0.91
C ALA A 7 -3.80 -14.43 -0.71
N GLN A 8 -3.80 -13.38 -1.55
CA GLN A 8 -2.86 -12.26 -1.45
C GLN A 8 -3.14 -11.34 -0.24
N LEU A 9 -4.37 -11.29 0.26
CA LEU A 9 -4.66 -10.69 1.57
C LEU A 9 -4.12 -11.56 2.72
N ASP A 10 -4.27 -12.89 2.65
CA ASP A 10 -3.65 -13.82 3.60
C ASP A 10 -2.12 -13.76 3.58
N VAL A 11 -1.49 -13.44 2.43
CA VAL A 11 -0.06 -13.12 2.34
C VAL A 11 0.30 -11.92 3.15
N ALA A 12 -0.36 -10.81 2.87
CA ALA A 12 -0.09 -9.55 3.52
C ALA A 12 -0.31 -9.74 5.03
N MET A 13 -1.42 -10.36 5.43
CA MET A 13 -1.73 -10.69 6.82
C MET A 13 -0.77 -11.70 7.45
N GLY A 14 -0.24 -12.67 6.70
CA GLY A 14 0.75 -13.65 7.18
C GLY A 14 2.14 -13.07 7.40
N ILE A 15 2.58 -12.19 6.50
CA ILE A 15 3.80 -11.37 6.67
C ILE A 15 3.61 -10.42 7.86
N LEU A 16 2.42 -9.83 8.01
CA LEU A 16 2.09 -8.85 9.04
C LEU A 16 1.91 -9.42 10.46
N ALA A 17 1.25 -10.58 10.57
CA ALA A 17 0.94 -11.22 11.84
C ALA A 17 2.21 -11.63 12.60
N SER A 18 3.23 -12.08 11.86
CA SER A 18 4.50 -12.56 12.43
C SER A 18 5.47 -11.45 12.81
N SER A 19 5.40 -10.28 12.17
CA SER A 19 6.60 -9.44 12.06
C SER A 19 6.52 -8.05 12.67
N ARG A 20 5.36 -7.51 13.05
CA ARG A 20 5.22 -6.07 13.43
C ARG A 20 5.98 -5.14 12.47
N ARG A 21 6.23 -5.54 11.22
CA ARG A 21 6.98 -4.73 10.24
C ARG A 21 6.04 -3.70 9.62
N PRO A 22 6.53 -2.52 9.20
CA PRO A 22 5.75 -1.58 8.40
C PRO A 22 5.38 -2.20 7.06
N VAL A 23 4.14 -2.01 6.62
CA VAL A 23 3.73 -2.40 5.28
C VAL A 23 3.04 -1.24 4.61
N ALA A 24 3.52 -0.89 3.41
CA ALA A 24 2.91 0.08 2.53
C ALA A 24 2.34 -0.64 1.30
N THR A 25 1.27 -0.09 0.74
CA THR A 25 0.58 -0.64 -0.44
C THR A 25 0.84 0.21 -1.67
N SER A 26 0.79 -0.39 -2.86
CA SER A 26 0.68 0.38 -4.11
C SER A 26 -0.74 0.95 -4.26
N LEU A 27 -0.93 1.90 -5.17
CA LEU A 27 -2.23 2.50 -5.44
C LEU A 27 -3.34 1.48 -5.73
N GLN A 28 -3.01 0.42 -6.48
CA GLN A 28 -3.97 -0.63 -6.85
C GLN A 28 -4.39 -1.52 -5.67
N SER A 29 -3.64 -1.47 -4.57
CA SER A 29 -3.86 -2.24 -3.35
C SER A 29 -4.29 -1.34 -2.18
N THR A 30 -4.71 -0.10 -2.49
CA THR A 30 -5.13 0.88 -1.50
C THR A 30 -6.24 0.31 -0.61
N HIS A 31 -6.14 0.58 0.70
CA HIS A 31 -7.05 0.12 1.75
C HIS A 31 -7.05 -1.40 2.03
N LEU A 32 -6.22 -2.20 1.35
CA LEU A 32 -6.14 -3.66 1.59
C LEU A 32 -5.78 -4.00 3.05
N LEU A 33 -4.99 -3.14 3.71
CA LEU A 33 -4.47 -3.37 5.07
C LEU A 33 -5.18 -2.52 6.13
N ARG A 34 -6.28 -1.88 5.77
CA ARG A 34 -6.89 -0.85 6.58
C ARG A 34 -7.27 -1.37 7.97
N GLY A 35 -6.91 -0.61 9.00
CA GLY A 35 -7.16 -0.94 10.40
C GLY A 35 -6.13 -1.89 11.01
N HIS A 36 -5.19 -2.40 10.22
CA HIS A 36 -4.08 -3.18 10.75
C HIS A 36 -2.99 -2.26 11.34
N ARG A 37 -2.42 -2.65 12.49
CA ARG A 37 -1.41 -1.86 13.23
C ARG A 37 -0.12 -1.52 12.45
N SER A 38 0.13 -2.24 11.37
CA SER A 38 1.31 -2.10 10.52
C SER A 38 1.01 -1.41 9.19
N ASP A 39 -0.25 -1.04 8.94
CA ASP A 39 -0.65 -0.34 7.73
C ASP A 39 -0.06 1.07 7.72
N MET A 40 0.90 1.29 6.83
CA MET A 40 1.51 2.59 6.58
C MET A 40 0.78 3.37 5.47
N GLY A 41 -0.32 2.81 4.95
CA GLY A 41 -1.14 3.38 3.90
C GLY A 41 -0.56 3.17 2.50
N VAL A 42 -1.07 3.98 1.57
CA VAL A 42 -0.70 3.93 0.16
C VAL A 42 0.60 4.67 -0.07
N ARG A 43 1.59 3.96 -0.61
CA ARG A 43 2.77 4.60 -1.14
C ARG A 43 2.53 5.05 -2.58
N GLU A 44 2.05 6.27 -2.70
CA GLU A 44 2.29 7.14 -3.85
C GLU A 44 2.87 8.45 -3.32
N PRO A 45 3.80 9.12 -4.04
CA PRO A 45 4.47 10.34 -3.56
C PRO A 45 3.52 11.45 -3.07
N ARG A 46 2.24 11.39 -3.46
CA ARG A 46 1.21 12.39 -3.15
C ARG A 46 0.19 11.93 -2.11
N LEU A 47 0.20 10.67 -1.66
CA LEU A 47 -0.89 10.08 -0.88
C LEU A 47 -0.61 9.93 0.62
N THR A 48 0.47 9.27 1.07
CA THR A 48 0.77 9.21 2.52
C THR A 48 2.23 9.48 2.83
N ALA A 49 2.47 10.36 3.81
CA ALA A 49 3.82 10.64 4.34
C ALA A 49 4.39 9.42 5.08
N LEU A 50 3.52 8.65 5.75
CA LEU A 50 3.92 7.49 6.57
C LEU A 50 4.54 6.37 5.75
N GLY A 51 3.91 5.97 4.63
CA GLY A 51 4.49 4.97 3.73
C GLY A 51 5.79 5.46 3.10
N ALA A 52 5.90 6.76 2.81
CA ALA A 52 7.12 7.33 2.24
C ALA A 52 8.29 7.33 3.21
N GLU A 53 8.04 7.71 4.46
CA GLU A 53 9.05 7.69 5.51
C GLU A 53 9.48 6.27 5.85
N ALA A 54 8.53 5.34 5.98
CA ALA A 54 8.84 3.93 6.24
C ALA A 54 9.79 3.34 5.18
N ILE A 55 9.56 3.65 3.90
CA ILE A 55 10.41 3.17 2.81
C ILE A 55 11.74 3.93 2.79
N SER A 56 11.73 5.25 3.03
CA SER A 56 12.94 6.06 3.08
C SER A 56 13.92 5.58 4.15
N GLU A 57 13.40 5.20 5.32
CA GLU A 57 14.17 4.72 6.47
C GLU A 57 14.52 3.22 6.40
N ALA A 58 13.89 2.47 5.49
CA ALA A 58 14.19 1.05 5.30
C ALA A 58 15.52 0.85 4.58
N ASP A 59 16.30 -0.13 5.03
CA ASP A 59 17.51 -0.62 4.36
C ASP A 59 17.22 -1.80 3.41
N CYS A 60 16.10 -2.49 3.63
CA CYS A 60 15.64 -3.63 2.85
C CYS A 60 14.12 -3.58 2.61
N LEU A 61 13.71 -3.83 1.37
CA LEU A 61 12.34 -3.82 0.91
C LEU A 61 11.98 -5.17 0.29
N ALA A 62 11.00 -5.86 0.90
CA ALA A 62 10.38 -7.03 0.31
C ALA A 62 9.10 -6.62 -0.43
N VAL A 63 9.13 -6.71 -1.75
CA VAL A 63 8.09 -6.24 -2.67
C VAL A 63 7.37 -7.44 -3.27
N PHE A 64 6.06 -7.52 -3.08
CA PHE A 64 5.23 -8.63 -3.57
C PHE A 64 4.22 -8.12 -4.59
N GLY A 65 4.29 -8.65 -5.82
CA GLY A 65 3.28 -8.41 -6.86
C GLY A 65 3.16 -6.96 -7.33
N ALA A 66 4.17 -6.11 -7.09
CA ALA A 66 4.18 -4.73 -7.55
C ALA A 66 5.12 -4.56 -8.75
N SER A 67 4.67 -3.79 -9.74
CA SER A 67 5.45 -3.54 -10.97
C SER A 67 6.71 -2.67 -10.78
N LEU A 68 6.84 -2.02 -9.62
CA LEU A 68 7.92 -1.06 -9.31
C LEU A 68 8.08 0.04 -10.37
N ASN A 69 6.96 0.46 -10.99
CA ASN A 69 6.96 1.51 -11.99
C ASN A 69 7.42 2.87 -11.42
N PRO A 70 7.77 3.85 -12.28
CA PRO A 70 8.28 5.15 -11.84
C PRO A 70 7.34 5.97 -10.95
N ASN A 71 6.02 5.76 -11.01
CA ASN A 71 5.08 6.45 -10.11
C ASN A 71 5.22 5.90 -8.68
N THR A 72 5.29 4.57 -8.54
CA THR A 72 5.46 3.89 -7.25
C THR A 72 6.83 4.12 -6.63
N THR A 73 7.90 4.08 -7.44
CA THR A 73 9.29 4.18 -6.96
C THR A 73 9.84 5.60 -6.93
N ASP A 74 9.05 6.60 -7.31
CA ASP A 74 9.50 7.98 -7.50
C ASP A 74 10.70 8.05 -8.45
N SER A 75 10.53 7.43 -9.62
CA SER A 75 11.57 7.24 -10.64
C SER A 75 12.85 6.59 -10.08
N GLY A 76 12.68 5.60 -9.19
CA GLY A 76 13.76 4.87 -8.54
C GLY A 76 14.41 5.58 -7.35
N ARG A 77 14.19 6.89 -7.15
CA ARG A 77 14.81 7.65 -6.07
C ARG A 77 14.52 7.08 -4.69
N LEU A 78 13.30 6.60 -4.48
CA LEU A 78 12.88 6.08 -3.19
C LEU A 78 13.55 4.76 -2.82
N PHE A 79 13.95 3.98 -3.82
CA PHE A 79 14.57 2.67 -3.65
C PHE A 79 16.10 2.73 -3.76
N ALA A 80 16.66 3.92 -3.98
CA ALA A 80 18.10 4.12 -4.07
C ALA A 80 18.79 3.63 -2.79
N ASP A 81 19.89 2.90 -2.96
CA ASP A 81 20.74 2.35 -1.89
C ASP A 81 20.04 1.36 -0.95
N LYS A 82 18.94 0.74 -1.37
CA LYS A 82 18.18 -0.26 -0.59
C LYS A 82 18.30 -1.64 -1.22
N ALA A 83 18.35 -2.68 -0.39
CA ALA A 83 18.21 -4.05 -0.87
C ALA A 83 16.74 -4.34 -1.20
N VAL A 84 16.46 -4.81 -2.41
CA VAL A 84 15.11 -5.07 -2.91
C VAL A 84 14.97 -6.56 -3.24
N ILE A 85 14.08 -7.21 -2.48
CA ILE A 85 13.58 -8.54 -2.79
C ILE A 85 12.28 -8.36 -3.57
N HIS A 86 12.26 -8.76 -4.84
CA HIS A 86 11.10 -8.56 -5.72
C HIS A 86 10.48 -9.91 -6.08
N VAL A 87 9.30 -10.17 -5.53
CA VAL A 87 8.51 -11.38 -5.77
C VAL A 87 7.39 -11.08 -6.74
N ASP A 88 7.38 -11.76 -7.87
CA ASP A 88 6.32 -11.64 -8.88
C ASP A 88 6.10 -13.00 -9.58
N PHE A 89 4.88 -13.26 -10.01
CA PHE A 89 4.56 -14.47 -10.77
C PHE A 89 5.08 -14.38 -12.21
N ASP A 90 5.12 -13.17 -12.80
CA ASP A 90 5.66 -12.95 -14.13
C ASP A 90 7.13 -12.52 -14.05
N GLY A 91 8.04 -13.45 -14.36
CA GLY A 91 9.48 -13.18 -14.34
C GLY A 91 9.95 -12.04 -15.26
N ARG A 92 9.10 -11.58 -16.20
CA ARG A 92 9.39 -10.43 -17.07
C ARG A 92 9.30 -9.08 -16.35
N THR A 93 8.73 -9.02 -15.15
CA THR A 93 8.63 -7.77 -14.38
C THR A 93 9.94 -7.40 -13.69
N HIS A 94 10.78 -8.40 -13.38
CA HIS A 94 12.09 -8.22 -12.77
C HIS A 94 12.98 -7.35 -13.64
N GLY A 95 13.57 -6.29 -13.05
CA GLY A 95 14.46 -5.39 -13.77
C GLY A 95 13.77 -4.49 -14.81
N ARG A 96 12.45 -4.58 -14.99
CA ARG A 96 11.73 -3.83 -16.03
C ARG A 96 11.78 -2.32 -15.82
N HIS A 97 11.63 -1.88 -14.57
CA HIS A 97 11.59 -0.46 -14.18
C HIS A 97 12.65 -0.09 -13.15
N LEU A 98 13.07 -1.05 -12.32
CA LEU A 98 14.03 -0.89 -11.26
C LEU A 98 14.91 -2.14 -11.22
N ALA A 99 16.23 -1.98 -11.08
CA ALA A 99 17.13 -3.09 -10.76
C ALA A 99 16.84 -3.58 -9.34
N VAL A 100 16.86 -4.90 -9.15
CA VAL A 100 16.54 -5.54 -7.86
C VAL A 100 17.61 -6.58 -7.53
N GLU A 101 17.98 -6.67 -6.26
CA GLU A 101 19.05 -7.53 -5.77
C GLU A 101 18.63 -9.01 -5.73
N ALA A 102 17.37 -9.27 -5.41
CA ALA A 102 16.83 -10.62 -5.27
C ALA A 102 15.49 -10.76 -6.01
N PRO A 103 15.51 -10.99 -7.35
CA PRO A 103 14.31 -11.32 -8.10
C PRO A 103 13.87 -12.76 -7.79
N VAL A 104 12.61 -12.93 -7.42
CA VAL A 104 11.98 -14.23 -7.14
C VAL A 104 10.76 -14.38 -8.04
N THR A 105 10.80 -15.38 -8.93
CA THR A 105 9.65 -15.72 -9.76
C THR A 105 8.82 -16.78 -9.06
N GLY A 106 7.58 -16.48 -8.71
CA GLY A 106 6.70 -17.41 -8.01
C GLY A 106 5.37 -16.80 -7.56
N ASP A 107 4.50 -17.68 -7.10
CA ASP A 107 3.27 -17.26 -6.41
C ASP A 107 3.62 -16.49 -5.13
N VAL A 108 3.15 -15.25 -5.03
CA VAL A 108 3.45 -14.36 -3.90
C VAL A 108 3.00 -14.98 -2.57
N THR A 109 1.96 -15.81 -2.59
CA THR A 109 1.42 -16.45 -1.38
C THR A 109 2.29 -17.53 -0.83
N SER A 110 2.67 -18.45 -1.69
CA SER A 110 3.57 -19.54 -1.37
C SER A 110 4.94 -18.98 -0.95
N THR A 111 5.48 -18.01 -1.70
CA THR A 111 6.78 -17.41 -1.39
C THR A 111 6.78 -16.67 -0.05
N ALA A 112 5.75 -15.89 0.25
CA ALA A 112 5.65 -15.21 1.53
C ALA A 112 5.52 -16.17 2.72
N GLY A 113 4.76 -17.26 2.55
CA GLY A 113 4.65 -18.33 3.54
C GLY A 113 6.00 -18.94 3.87
N LEU A 114 6.79 -19.26 2.84
CA LEU A 114 8.14 -19.81 3.00
C LEU A 114 9.10 -18.82 3.67
N ILE A 115 9.09 -17.54 3.28
CA ILE A 115 9.91 -16.51 3.92
C ILE A 115 9.59 -16.42 5.43
N ARG A 116 8.30 -16.47 5.79
CA ARG A 116 7.87 -16.45 7.19
C ARG A 116 8.37 -17.66 7.97
N GLU A 117 8.25 -18.85 7.40
CA GLU A 117 8.75 -20.10 8.00
C GLU A 117 10.25 -20.02 8.24
N MET A 118 11.01 -19.62 7.21
CA MET A 118 12.46 -19.44 7.33
C MET A 118 12.87 -18.43 8.40
N LEU A 119 12.14 -17.30 8.53
CA LEU A 119 12.40 -16.31 9.58
C LEU A 119 12.09 -16.86 10.98
N THR A 120 11.05 -17.68 11.09
CA THR A 120 10.63 -18.31 12.34
C THR A 120 11.65 -19.35 12.78
N ASP A 121 12.09 -20.22 11.86
CA ASP A 121 13.10 -21.24 12.10
C ASP A 121 14.46 -20.64 12.45
N ALA A 122 14.78 -19.48 11.86
CA ALA A 122 15.96 -18.70 12.22
C ALA A 122 15.85 -17.97 13.58
N GLY A 123 14.70 -18.03 14.25
CA GLY A 123 14.45 -17.33 15.51
C GLY A 123 14.48 -15.80 15.36
N HIS A 124 14.20 -15.27 14.18
CA HIS A 124 14.27 -13.84 13.92
C HIS A 124 13.19 -13.08 14.71
N VAL A 125 13.61 -12.13 15.55
CA VAL A 125 12.70 -11.26 16.30
C VAL A 125 12.55 -9.90 15.60
N PRO A 126 11.33 -9.38 15.41
CA PRO A 126 11.11 -8.02 14.91
C PRO A 126 11.82 -6.94 15.70
N SER A 127 12.39 -5.96 14.99
CA SER A 127 12.94 -4.76 15.60
C SER A 127 11.84 -3.77 16.03
N SER A 128 12.23 -2.69 16.72
CA SER A 128 11.34 -1.57 17.07
C SER A 128 11.04 -0.63 15.89
N PHE A 129 11.49 -0.94 14.68
CA PHE A 129 11.40 -0.08 13.50
C PHE A 129 9.98 0.42 13.24
N ALA A 130 8.97 -0.45 13.24
CA ALA A 130 7.59 -0.01 13.01
C ALA A 130 7.02 0.89 14.10
N ALA A 131 7.36 0.61 15.36
CA ALA A 131 6.95 1.46 16.46
C ALA A 131 7.58 2.85 16.33
N ARG A 132 8.87 2.91 15.98
CA ARG A 132 9.59 4.17 15.75
C ARG A 132 8.98 4.99 14.61
N ILE A 133 8.65 4.35 13.48
CA ILE A 133 8.01 5.02 12.34
C ILE A 133 6.60 5.53 12.69
N ALA A 134 5.81 4.73 13.41
CA ALA A 134 4.48 5.14 13.86
C ALA A 134 4.54 6.31 14.87
N GLU A 135 5.55 6.34 15.74
CA GLU A 135 5.75 7.42 16.71
C GLU A 135 6.26 8.70 16.04
N HIS A 136 7.24 8.61 15.14
CA HIS A 136 7.84 9.77 14.45
C HIS A 136 6.83 10.57 13.63
N THR A 137 5.89 9.86 13.01
CA THR A 137 4.94 10.46 12.08
C THR A 137 3.76 11.12 12.78
N GLY A 138 3.50 10.83 14.06
CA GLY A 138 2.37 11.39 14.83
C GLY A 138 0.99 11.20 14.19
N LEU A 139 0.88 10.35 13.18
CA LEU A 139 -0.23 10.29 12.24
C LEU A 139 -0.97 8.96 12.39
N SER A 140 -2.21 9.02 12.86
CA SER A 140 -3.23 8.09 12.38
C SER A 140 -3.29 8.21 10.84
N SER A 141 -3.56 7.12 10.12
CA SER A 141 -3.69 7.06 8.65
C SER A 141 -4.60 8.12 8.00
N ARG A 142 -5.32 8.92 8.80
CA ARG A 142 -5.95 10.17 8.41
C ARG A 142 -4.96 11.34 8.54
N ARG A 143 -4.40 11.83 7.43
CA ARG A 143 -4.13 13.26 7.36
C ARG A 143 -5.49 13.91 7.23
N ALA A 144 -6.04 14.41 8.34
CA ALA A 144 -7.24 15.24 8.27
C ALA A 144 -6.87 16.45 7.41
N VAL A 145 -7.21 16.42 6.12
CA VAL A 145 -7.23 17.64 5.32
C VAL A 145 -8.19 18.55 6.06
N ALA A 146 -7.68 19.70 6.51
CA ALA A 146 -8.50 20.73 7.12
C ALA A 146 -9.59 21.07 6.11
N VAL A 147 -10.85 20.89 6.52
CA VAL A 147 -11.97 21.34 5.72
C VAL A 147 -12.10 22.82 6.04
N ASP A 148 -11.39 23.65 5.27
CA ASP A 148 -11.67 25.07 5.29
C ASP A 148 -13.07 25.29 4.71
N ASP A 149 -13.80 26.26 5.27
CA ASP A 149 -15.06 26.73 4.71
C ASP A 149 -14.79 27.20 3.28
N ALA A 150 -15.31 26.45 2.31
CA ALA A 150 -15.19 26.85 0.92
C ALA A 150 -15.95 28.17 0.73
N PRO A 151 -15.38 29.14 -0.03
CA PRO A 151 -16.12 30.34 -0.41
C PRO A 151 -17.47 29.98 -1.04
N GLY A 152 -18.48 30.83 -0.83
CA GLY A 152 -19.83 30.59 -1.34
C GLY A 152 -19.82 30.25 -2.84
N GLY A 153 -20.45 29.14 -3.20
CA GLY A 153 -20.51 28.64 -4.58
C GLY A 153 -19.43 27.61 -4.96
N VAL A 154 -18.51 27.27 -4.05
CA VAL A 154 -17.49 26.22 -4.27
C VAL A 154 -17.71 25.06 -3.29
N VAL A 155 -17.49 23.83 -3.76
CA VAL A 155 -17.55 22.62 -2.93
C VAL A 155 -16.14 22.23 -2.48
N ASN A 156 -15.94 22.08 -1.16
CA ASN A 156 -14.73 21.47 -0.64
C ASN A 156 -14.75 19.97 -0.97
N LEU A 157 -13.83 19.53 -1.83
CA LEU A 157 -13.81 18.16 -2.34
C LEU A 157 -13.60 17.12 -1.24
N ALA A 158 -12.70 17.37 -0.30
CA ALA A 158 -12.46 16.46 0.82
C ALA A 158 -13.71 16.30 1.70
N ALA A 159 -14.40 17.41 1.98
CA ALA A 159 -15.65 17.39 2.74
C ALA A 159 -16.77 16.63 2.01
N ALA A 160 -16.90 16.84 0.69
CA ALA A 160 -17.89 16.15 -0.12
C ALA A 160 -17.64 14.65 -0.17
N LEU A 161 -16.38 14.23 -0.33
CA LEU A 161 -16.01 12.81 -0.37
C LEU A 161 -16.23 12.14 0.99
N ARG A 162 -15.85 12.76 2.10
CA ARG A 162 -16.17 12.27 3.47
C ARG A 162 -17.68 12.14 3.68
N PHE A 163 -18.44 13.15 3.25
CA PHE A 163 -19.90 13.14 3.37
C PHE A 163 -20.54 11.96 2.63
N LEU A 164 -20.09 11.69 1.41
CA LEU A 164 -20.52 10.54 0.62
C LEU A 164 -20.07 9.24 1.26
N ASP A 165 -18.84 9.20 1.73
CA ASP A 165 -18.22 8.02 2.29
C ASP A 165 -18.98 7.50 3.53
N ASP A 166 -19.33 8.42 4.43
CA ASP A 166 -20.08 8.16 5.67
C ASP A 166 -21.51 7.67 5.42
N ARG A 167 -22.09 7.92 4.23
CA ARG A 167 -23.51 7.67 3.92
C ARG A 167 -23.75 6.50 2.99
N LEU A 168 -22.78 6.18 2.15
CA LEU A 168 -22.88 5.07 1.23
C LEU A 168 -22.58 3.75 1.98
N PRO A 169 -23.03 2.58 1.49
CA PRO A 169 -22.71 1.27 2.08
C PRO A 169 -21.21 0.97 2.09
N ALA A 170 -20.69 0.42 3.19
CA ALA A 170 -19.25 0.13 3.33
C ALA A 170 -18.70 -0.80 2.24
N SER A 171 -19.50 -1.80 1.85
CA SER A 171 -19.24 -2.69 0.71
C SER A 171 -19.77 -2.05 -0.57
N ARG A 172 -18.85 -1.52 -1.38
CA ARG A 172 -19.19 -0.84 -2.64
C ARG A 172 -18.02 -0.83 -3.61
N ASN A 173 -18.36 -0.76 -4.90
CA ASN A 173 -17.38 -0.43 -5.94
C ASN A 173 -17.18 1.08 -5.99
N VAL A 174 -15.92 1.50 -5.99
CA VAL A 174 -15.53 2.90 -6.20
C VAL A 174 -14.69 2.96 -7.47
N VAL A 175 -15.17 3.73 -8.44
CA VAL A 175 -14.45 3.98 -9.70
C VAL A 175 -13.93 5.41 -9.65
N ILE A 176 -12.63 5.55 -9.83
CA ILE A 176 -11.91 6.82 -9.70
C ILE A 176 -11.26 7.11 -11.05
N ASP A 177 -11.51 8.31 -11.57
CA ASP A 177 -10.81 8.83 -12.75
C ASP A 177 -9.48 9.48 -12.32
N VAL A 178 -8.55 9.60 -13.26
CA VAL A 178 -7.21 10.16 -13.01
C VAL A 178 -7.29 11.68 -12.92
N GLY A 179 -6.69 12.25 -11.88
CA GLY A 179 -6.61 13.71 -11.72
C GLY A 179 -6.55 14.16 -10.26
N LEU A 180 -6.84 15.43 -10.00
CA LEU A 180 -6.84 15.95 -8.62
C LEU A 180 -7.85 15.19 -7.73
N LEU A 181 -8.97 14.76 -8.32
CA LEU A 181 -9.99 13.95 -7.64
C LEU A 181 -9.42 12.66 -7.07
N GLU A 182 -8.51 12.02 -7.80
CA GLU A 182 -7.89 10.75 -7.43
C GLU A 182 -7.21 10.82 -6.07
N ILE A 183 -6.41 11.86 -5.85
CA ILE A 183 -5.67 12.09 -4.60
C ILE A 183 -6.63 12.20 -3.42
N HIS A 184 -7.69 13.00 -3.57
CA HIS A 184 -8.67 13.17 -2.52
C HIS A 184 -9.53 11.92 -2.31
N ALA A 185 -9.86 11.19 -3.38
CA ALA A 185 -10.63 9.96 -3.28
C ALA A 185 -9.87 8.89 -2.46
N PHE A 186 -8.57 8.69 -2.71
CA PHE A 186 -7.76 7.73 -1.94
C PHE A 186 -7.49 8.14 -0.49
N LEU A 187 -7.57 9.44 -0.19
CA LEU A 187 -7.41 9.95 1.18
C LEU A 187 -8.69 9.91 2.00
N GLU A 188 -9.84 10.13 1.35
CA GLU A 188 -11.10 10.44 2.03
C GLU A 188 -12.18 9.38 1.89
N ILE A 189 -12.12 8.56 0.83
CA ILE A 189 -13.02 7.42 0.66
C ILE A 189 -12.41 6.20 1.37
N HIS A 190 -13.25 5.56 2.14
CA HIS A 190 -12.99 4.49 3.07
C HIS A 190 -13.95 3.33 2.77
N ALA A 191 -14.19 3.06 1.50
CA ALA A 191 -14.87 1.85 1.06
C ALA A 191 -14.01 0.64 1.43
N PHE A 192 -14.63 -0.35 2.07
CA PHE A 192 -13.98 -1.65 2.20
C PHE A 192 -13.96 -2.26 0.81
N ILE A 193 -12.80 -2.72 0.35
CA ILE A 193 -12.76 -3.61 -0.81
C ILE A 193 -13.29 -4.96 -0.31
N GLU A 194 -14.61 -5.07 -0.17
CA GLU A 194 -15.26 -6.37 -0.21
C GLU A 194 -15.14 -6.81 -1.66
N LEU A 195 -14.12 -7.60 -1.98
CA LEU A 195 -13.86 -8.16 -3.30
C LEU A 195 -15.14 -8.82 -3.83
N PRO A 196 -15.87 -8.24 -4.81
CA PRO A 196 -17.00 -8.90 -5.41
C PRO A 196 -16.57 -9.35 -6.81
N ALA A 197 -16.22 -10.63 -6.93
CA ALA A 197 -16.01 -11.30 -8.21
C ALA A 197 -14.82 -10.73 -9.05
N PRO A 198 -14.31 -11.48 -10.05
CA PRO A 198 -12.97 -11.28 -10.65
C PRO A 198 -12.80 -10.03 -11.55
N ASN A 199 -13.58 -8.96 -11.38
CA ASN A 199 -13.76 -7.91 -12.39
C ASN A 199 -13.54 -6.45 -11.92
N VAL A 200 -12.78 -6.19 -10.85
CA VAL A 200 -12.37 -4.81 -10.53
C VAL A 200 -11.26 -4.36 -11.50
N ARG A 201 -11.56 -3.45 -12.43
CA ARG A 201 -10.58 -2.89 -13.36
C ARG A 201 -10.21 -1.47 -12.93
N CYS A 202 -8.98 -1.28 -12.47
CA CYS A 202 -8.34 0.02 -12.50
C CYS A 202 -8.01 0.29 -13.97
N CYS A 203 -8.66 1.28 -14.59
CA CYS A 203 -8.30 1.74 -15.93
C CYS A 203 -6.93 2.42 -15.83
N ALA A 204 -5.91 1.78 -16.40
CA ALA A 204 -4.62 2.39 -16.71
C ALA A 204 -4.57 2.72 -18.20
#